data_AF-A0A4W5LHG8-F1
#
_entry.id   AF-A0A4W5LHG8-F1
#
_cell.length_a   1.000
_cell.length_b   1.000
_cell.length_c   1.000
_cell.angle_alpha   90.00
_cell.angle_beta   90.00
_cell.angle_gamma   90.00
#
_symmetry.space_group_name_H-M   'P 1'
#
loop_
_entity.id
_entity.type
_entity.pdbx_description
1 polymer ?
#
loop_
_entity_poly.entity_id
_entity_poly.type
_entity_poly.pdbx_seq_one_letter_code
_entity_poly.pdbx_strand_id
1 'polypeptide(L)'
;MSALKRSKRSSESIYDMLHLSTEQVAAFCRSLHDMNPSECATSSSSPSLESPFPPPATGTATRQLSDADKLRKVICELVETERTYVKDLHCLIGRYLTPLQKETCLTQDELDILIGNLPEMVEFQVEFLKTLEDGTRLVPDLEKLERVDQFKKILFSLGGSFLYYADRFKIYSAFCASHTKVPKVLVKAKTDADFKAFLEERNPKQQHSSTLESYLIKPIQRVLKYPLLLRELYSLTDPDSEEHYHLNGC
;
A
#
# COMPACT_ATOMS: atom_id res chain seq x y z
N MET A 1 2.92 -42.39 -10.87
CA MET A 1 3.93 -41.40 -11.29
C MET A 1 3.43 -40.90 -12.63
N SER A 2 2.95 -39.68 -12.85
CA SER A 2 3.45 -38.31 -12.62
C SER A 2 2.32 -37.40 -13.18
N ALA A 3 2.08 -36.13 -12.84
CA ALA A 3 2.71 -35.16 -11.98
C ALA A 3 1.60 -34.18 -11.52
N LEU A 4 1.59 -33.86 -10.23
CA LEU A 4 0.86 -32.70 -9.70
C LEU A 4 1.52 -31.45 -10.30
N LYS A 5 0.88 -30.83 -11.28
CA LYS A 5 1.31 -29.52 -11.81
C LYS A 5 0.91 -28.47 -10.78
N ARG A 6 1.74 -28.36 -9.74
CA ARG A 6 1.60 -27.42 -8.62
C ARG A 6 1.51 -26.00 -9.19
N SER A 7 0.35 -25.37 -9.00
CA SER A 7 0.02 -24.02 -9.44
C SER A 7 1.09 -23.03 -8.98
N LYS A 8 1.85 -22.50 -9.95
CA LYS A 8 2.86 -21.45 -9.76
C LYS A 8 2.32 -20.07 -10.16
N ARG A 9 0.99 -19.92 -10.23
CA ARG A 9 0.32 -18.80 -10.92
C ARG A 9 0.03 -17.57 -10.05
N SER A 10 0.16 -17.65 -8.72
CA SER A 10 -0.32 -16.58 -7.81
C SER A 10 0.54 -15.31 -7.80
N SER A 11 1.84 -15.38 -8.16
CA SER A 11 2.71 -14.19 -8.19
C SER A 11 2.78 -13.48 -9.54
N GLU A 12 2.63 -14.20 -10.65
CA GLU A 12 2.61 -13.62 -12.00
C GLU A 12 1.26 -12.93 -12.30
N SER A 13 0.17 -13.41 -11.71
CA SER A 13 -1.19 -12.88 -11.90
C SER A 13 -1.36 -11.40 -11.54
N ILE A 14 -0.52 -10.85 -10.65
CA ILE A 14 -0.67 -9.48 -10.14
C ILE A 14 -0.16 -8.45 -11.16
N TYR A 15 1.00 -8.72 -11.78
CA TYR A 15 1.56 -7.88 -12.84
C TYR A 15 0.72 -7.99 -14.12
N ASP A 16 0.19 -9.18 -14.39
CA ASP A 16 -0.69 -9.44 -15.53
C ASP A 16 -2.08 -8.78 -15.35
N MET A 17 -2.65 -8.76 -14.14
CA MET A 17 -3.95 -8.13 -13.84
C MET A 17 -3.86 -6.59 -13.85
N LEU A 18 -2.75 -6.03 -13.37
CA LEU A 18 -2.56 -4.58 -13.27
C LEU A 18 -1.93 -3.96 -14.52
N HIS A 19 -1.49 -4.77 -15.49
CA HIS A 19 -0.64 -4.36 -16.63
C HIS A 19 0.55 -3.47 -16.22
N LEU A 20 0.98 -3.57 -14.96
CA LEU A 20 2.06 -2.77 -14.40
C LEU A 20 3.38 -3.44 -14.78
N SER A 21 4.22 -2.80 -15.59
CA SER A 21 5.54 -3.37 -15.83
C SER A 21 6.37 -3.27 -14.54
N THR A 22 6.96 -4.38 -14.12
CA THR A 22 7.90 -4.43 -12.99
C THR A 22 9.03 -3.42 -13.18
N GLU A 23 9.38 -3.12 -14.43
CA GLU A 23 10.37 -2.10 -14.79
C GLU A 23 9.90 -0.68 -14.48
N GLN A 24 8.63 -0.35 -14.73
CA GLN A 24 8.07 0.98 -14.45
C GLN A 24 8.02 1.26 -12.95
N VAL A 25 7.56 0.28 -12.18
CA VAL A 25 7.53 0.34 -10.71
C VAL A 25 8.95 0.46 -10.14
N ALA A 26 9.87 -0.38 -10.61
CA ALA A 26 11.24 -0.35 -10.13
C ALA A 26 11.98 0.93 -10.56
N ALA A 27 11.73 1.45 -11.76
CA ALA A 27 12.29 2.71 -12.23
C ALA A 27 11.81 3.88 -11.37
N PHE A 28 10.52 3.93 -11.04
CA PHE A 28 9.98 4.98 -10.18
C PHE A 28 10.57 4.92 -8.76
N CYS A 29 10.56 3.74 -8.13
CA CYS A 29 11.12 3.55 -6.78
C CYS A 29 12.61 3.92 -6.73
N ARG A 30 13.42 3.47 -7.72
CA ARG A 30 14.84 3.85 -7.81
C ARG A 30 15.00 5.35 -7.98
N SER A 31 14.21 5.96 -8.86
CA SER A 31 14.36 7.38 -9.18
C SER A 31 13.96 8.30 -8.04
N LEU A 32 13.04 7.90 -7.15
CA LEU A 32 12.76 8.65 -5.93
C LEU A 32 13.84 8.42 -4.86
N HIS A 33 14.44 7.23 -4.80
CA HIS A 33 15.49 6.94 -3.84
C HIS A 33 16.80 7.70 -4.15
N ASP A 34 17.18 7.83 -5.43
CA ASP A 34 18.36 8.58 -5.88
C ASP A 34 18.30 10.09 -5.56
N MET A 35 17.12 10.61 -5.21
CA MET A 35 16.97 12.02 -4.82
C MET A 35 17.42 12.32 -3.38
N ASN A 36 17.60 11.29 -2.56
CA ASN A 36 17.99 11.38 -1.16
C ASN A 36 19.33 10.65 -0.90
N PRO A 37 20.50 11.30 -1.10
CA PRO A 37 21.82 10.66 -0.92
C PRO A 37 22.25 10.59 0.56
N SER A 38 21.32 10.39 1.48
CA SER A 38 21.62 10.17 2.89
C SER A 38 21.14 8.78 3.29
N GLU A 39 22.00 7.78 3.06
CA GLU A 39 22.43 6.85 4.12
C GLU A 39 23.62 6.01 3.62
N CYS A 40 24.78 6.33 4.20
CA CYS A 40 26.03 5.61 4.03
C CYS A 40 25.87 4.19 4.57
N ALA A 41 26.21 3.22 3.72
CA ALA A 41 26.37 1.82 4.08
C ALA A 41 27.28 1.69 5.31
N THR A 42 26.73 1.23 6.43
CA THR A 42 27.55 0.71 7.53
C THR A 42 27.48 -0.80 7.50
N SER A 43 28.56 -1.37 6.97
CA SER A 43 29.03 -2.72 7.21
C SER A 43 28.93 -3.07 8.70
N SER A 44 28.11 -4.05 9.04
CA SER A 44 28.00 -4.59 10.39
C SER A 44 29.16 -5.55 10.66
N SER A 45 30.23 -5.04 11.28
CA SER A 45 31.26 -5.84 11.93
C SER A 45 30.79 -6.19 13.34
N SER A 46 30.61 -7.48 13.61
CA SER A 46 30.32 -8.01 14.95
C SER A 46 31.46 -7.76 15.93
N PRO A 47 31.16 -7.63 17.24
CA PRO A 47 31.98 -8.34 18.21
C PRO A 47 31.14 -9.17 19.19
N SER A 48 31.59 -10.41 19.35
CA SER A 48 31.15 -11.41 20.32
C SER A 48 31.53 -11.01 21.74
N LEU A 49 30.63 -11.24 22.71
CA LEU A 49 30.96 -11.40 24.12
C LEU A 49 30.03 -12.48 24.72
N GLU A 50 30.61 -13.67 24.95
CA GLU A 50 30.04 -14.71 25.80
C GLU A 50 30.42 -14.46 27.27
N SER A 51 29.48 -14.66 28.19
CA SER A 51 29.72 -15.28 29.50
C SER A 51 28.39 -15.51 30.27
N PRO A 52 28.36 -16.47 31.22
CA PRO A 52 27.27 -17.44 31.33
C PRO A 52 26.48 -17.35 32.65
N PHE A 53 25.15 -17.39 32.58
CA PHE A 53 24.29 -17.69 33.74
C PHE A 53 23.05 -18.52 33.31
N PRO A 54 22.66 -19.56 34.08
CA PRO A 54 21.59 -20.49 33.73
C PRO A 54 20.19 -19.89 33.89
N PRO A 55 19.18 -20.39 33.16
CA PRO A 55 17.87 -19.74 33.09
C PRO A 55 17.00 -20.08 34.32
N PRO A 56 16.24 -19.11 34.87
CA PRO A 56 15.03 -19.45 35.60
C PRO A 56 13.93 -19.85 34.62
N ALA A 57 13.26 -20.97 34.92
CA ALA A 57 12.08 -21.41 34.21
C ALA A 57 10.93 -20.41 34.40
N THR A 58 10.68 -19.58 33.40
CA THR A 58 9.39 -18.91 33.20
C THR A 58 8.97 -19.15 31.77
N GLY A 59 8.05 -20.12 31.59
CA GLY A 59 7.36 -20.32 30.33
C GLY A 59 6.58 -19.06 29.97
N THR A 60 7.16 -18.21 29.14
CA THR A 60 6.40 -17.26 28.34
C THR A 60 5.66 -18.08 27.30
N ALA A 61 4.45 -18.54 27.66
CA ALA A 61 3.49 -18.98 26.68
C ALA A 61 3.29 -17.80 25.71
N THR A 62 3.95 -17.85 24.55
CA THR A 62 3.59 -17.03 23.41
C THR A 62 2.17 -17.43 23.08
N ARG A 63 1.20 -16.63 23.54
CA ARG A 63 -0.23 -16.90 23.33
C ARG A 63 -0.42 -16.87 21.82
N GLN A 64 -0.40 -18.03 21.17
CA GLN A 64 -0.61 -18.12 19.73
C GLN A 64 -2.01 -17.59 19.47
N LEU A 65 -2.11 -16.56 18.63
CA LEU A 65 -3.38 -15.99 18.22
C LEU A 65 -4.19 -17.06 17.52
N SER A 66 -5.49 -17.12 17.79
CA SER A 66 -6.39 -17.99 17.03
C SER A 66 -6.45 -17.53 15.57
N ASP A 67 -6.82 -18.41 14.65
CA ASP A 67 -6.97 -18.00 13.25
C ASP A 67 -8.09 -16.97 13.05
N ALA A 68 -9.11 -16.98 13.91
CA ALA A 68 -10.13 -15.92 13.97
C ALA A 68 -9.52 -14.56 14.38
N ASP A 69 -8.63 -14.53 15.38
CA ASP A 69 -7.94 -13.30 15.78
C ASP A 69 -7.02 -12.77 14.67
N LYS A 70 -6.30 -13.67 13.99
CA LYS A 70 -5.46 -13.30 12.84
C LYS A 70 -6.31 -12.74 11.71
N LEU A 71 -7.40 -13.44 11.36
CA LEU A 71 -8.29 -13.02 10.28
C LEU A 71 -8.90 -11.65 10.56
N ARG A 72 -9.35 -11.42 11.79
CA ARG A 72 -9.83 -10.11 12.25
C ARG A 72 -8.77 -9.03 12.08
N LYS A 73 -7.52 -9.30 12.49
CA LYS A 73 -6.42 -8.35 12.33
C LYS A 73 -6.16 -8.00 10.87
N VAL A 74 -6.17 -8.97 9.96
CA VAL A 74 -5.95 -8.71 8.53
C VAL A 74 -7.10 -7.89 7.93
N ILE A 75 -8.35 -8.17 8.31
CA ILE A 75 -9.53 -7.40 7.89
C ILE A 75 -9.42 -5.95 8.40
N CYS A 76 -9.11 -5.76 9.68
CA CYS A 76 -8.93 -4.43 10.28
C CYS A 76 -7.77 -3.71 9.61
N GLU A 77 -6.62 -4.36 9.43
CA GLU A 77 -5.46 -3.79 8.75
C GLU A 77 -5.82 -3.33 7.34
N LEU A 78 -6.51 -4.15 6.55
CA LEU A 78 -6.93 -3.79 5.20
C LEU A 78 -7.73 -2.48 5.19
N VAL A 79 -8.77 -2.38 6.01
CA VAL A 79 -9.69 -1.22 6.03
C VAL A 79 -9.04 0.02 6.66
N GLU A 80 -8.31 -0.14 7.76
CA GLU A 80 -7.63 0.97 8.45
C GLU A 80 -6.52 1.57 7.58
N THR A 81 -5.73 0.71 6.94
CA THR A 81 -4.68 1.17 6.03
C THR A 81 -5.26 1.75 4.74
N GLU A 82 -6.43 1.28 4.27
CA GLU A 82 -7.14 1.92 3.15
C GLU A 82 -7.66 3.32 3.53
N ARG A 83 -8.26 3.46 4.71
CA ARG A 83 -8.71 4.77 5.23
C ARG A 83 -7.54 5.75 5.33
N THR A 84 -6.40 5.27 5.83
CA THR A 84 -5.18 6.07 5.94
C THR A 84 -4.65 6.45 4.56
N TYR A 85 -4.67 5.52 3.60
CA TYR A 85 -4.24 5.80 2.24
C TYR A 85 -5.12 6.83 1.52
N VAL A 86 -6.45 6.71 1.58
CA VAL A 86 -7.38 7.71 1.02
C VAL A 86 -7.18 9.08 1.66
N LYS A 87 -6.99 9.12 2.99
CA LYS A 87 -6.66 10.36 3.70
C LYS A 87 -5.33 10.96 3.22
N ASP A 88 -4.31 10.13 3.00
CA ASP A 88 -3.02 10.57 2.49
C ASP A 88 -3.11 11.11 1.05
N LEU A 89 -3.94 10.51 0.20
CA LEU A 89 -4.22 11.01 -1.14
C LEU A 89 -4.89 12.39 -1.11
N HIS A 90 -5.91 12.58 -0.28
CA HIS A 90 -6.52 13.90 -0.09
C HIS A 90 -5.53 14.91 0.49
N CYS A 91 -4.65 14.48 1.39
CA CYS A 91 -3.59 15.32 1.93
C CYS A 91 -2.60 15.75 0.85
N LEU A 92 -2.16 14.84 -0.03
CA LEU A 92 -1.30 15.16 -1.17
C LEU A 92 -1.92 16.25 -2.05
N ILE A 93 -3.18 16.08 -2.45
CA ILE A 93 -3.88 17.05 -3.29
C ILE A 93 -4.04 18.38 -2.57
N GLY A 94 -4.62 18.38 -1.37
CA GLY A 94 -4.98 19.62 -0.67
C GLY A 94 -3.78 20.37 -0.08
N ARG A 95 -2.74 19.67 0.37
CA ARG A 95 -1.55 20.28 0.99
C ARG A 95 -0.55 20.76 -0.05
N TYR A 96 -0.35 20.00 -1.13
CA TYR A 96 0.68 20.28 -2.13
C TYR A 96 0.11 20.68 -3.47
N LEU A 97 -0.67 19.83 -4.13
CA LEU A 97 -0.97 20.02 -5.55
C LEU A 97 -1.91 21.20 -5.82
N THR A 98 -2.99 21.35 -5.05
CA THR A 98 -3.94 22.46 -5.21
C THR A 98 -3.31 23.83 -4.91
N PRO A 99 -2.51 24.00 -3.85
CA PRO A 99 -1.81 25.26 -3.64
C PRO A 99 -0.75 25.54 -4.71
N LEU A 100 -0.02 24.51 -5.16
CA LEU A 100 1.04 24.65 -6.16
C LEU A 100 0.52 25.14 -7.52
N GLN A 101 -0.75 24.86 -7.86
CA GLN A 101 -1.42 25.42 -9.05
C GLN A 101 -1.56 26.96 -9.03
N LYS A 102 -1.47 27.59 -7.85
CA LYS A 102 -1.57 29.04 -7.70
C LYS A 102 -0.20 29.72 -7.67
N GLU A 103 0.86 28.94 -7.59
CA GLU A 103 2.23 29.41 -7.56
C GLU A 103 2.80 29.50 -8.98
N THR A 104 3.81 30.35 -9.15
CA THR A 104 4.52 30.52 -10.43
C THR A 104 5.83 29.74 -10.50
N CYS A 105 6.18 28.97 -9.46
CA CYS A 105 7.45 28.26 -9.35
C CYS A 105 7.56 27.04 -10.28
N LEU A 106 6.44 26.55 -10.81
CA LEU A 106 6.39 25.48 -11.80
C LEU A 106 5.61 25.91 -13.04
N THR A 107 6.00 25.36 -14.19
CA THR A 107 5.24 25.49 -15.43
C THR A 107 3.99 24.61 -15.41
N GLN A 108 3.00 24.91 -16.27
CA GLN A 108 1.79 24.10 -16.38
C GLN A 108 2.11 22.63 -16.70
N ASP A 109 3.04 22.37 -17.61
CA ASP A 109 3.47 21.01 -17.96
C ASP A 109 4.05 20.25 -16.75
N GLU A 110 4.77 20.95 -15.86
CA GLU A 110 5.34 20.35 -14.64
C GLU A 110 4.28 20.08 -13.57
N LEU A 111 3.30 20.97 -13.44
CA LEU A 111 2.13 20.75 -12.61
C LEU A 111 1.33 19.54 -13.10
N ASP A 112 1.09 19.45 -14.41
CA ASP A 112 0.35 18.34 -15.02
C ASP A 112 1.08 17.00 -14.82
N ILE A 113 2.42 16.99 -14.83
CA ILE A 113 3.22 15.81 -14.47
C ILE A 113 3.03 15.42 -13.01
N LEU A 114 3.01 16.37 -12.07
CA LEU A 114 2.84 16.10 -10.64
C LEU A 114 1.40 15.67 -10.29
N ILE A 115 0.42 16.20 -10.99
CA ILE A 115 -1.00 15.87 -10.78
C ILE A 115 -1.33 14.53 -11.45
N GLY A 116 -0.90 14.35 -12.70
CA GLY A 116 -1.23 13.18 -13.50
C GLY A 116 -2.72 12.85 -13.43
N ASN A 117 -3.04 11.59 -13.12
CA ASN A 117 -4.40 11.10 -12.92
C ASN A 117 -4.78 10.95 -11.43
N LEU A 118 -4.13 11.69 -10.52
CA LEU A 118 -4.44 11.62 -9.09
C LEU A 118 -5.90 11.92 -8.74
N PRO A 119 -6.58 12.93 -9.33
CA PRO A 119 -7.99 13.20 -9.02
C PRO A 119 -8.90 11.99 -9.28
N GLU A 120 -8.75 11.36 -10.44
CA GLU A 120 -9.50 10.15 -10.82
C GLU A 120 -9.16 8.97 -9.89
N MET A 121 -7.88 8.84 -9.48
CA MET A 121 -7.45 7.83 -8.51
C MET A 121 -8.10 8.05 -7.14
N VAL A 122 -8.22 9.29 -6.67
CA VAL A 122 -8.89 9.58 -5.40
C VAL A 122 -10.37 9.23 -5.46
N GLU A 123 -11.06 9.62 -6.53
CA GLU A 123 -12.48 9.25 -6.72
C GLU A 123 -12.68 7.74 -6.67
N PHE A 124 -11.83 7.00 -7.40
CA PHE A 124 -11.84 5.54 -7.35
C PHE A 124 -11.59 5.00 -5.93
N GLN A 125 -10.57 5.47 -5.23
CA GLN A 125 -10.22 4.93 -3.91
C GLN A 125 -11.24 5.28 -2.83
N VAL A 126 -11.95 6.40 -2.94
CA VAL A 126 -13.08 6.73 -2.06
C VAL A 126 -14.22 5.73 -2.24
N GLU A 127 -14.58 5.41 -3.48
CA GLU A 127 -15.62 4.41 -3.78
C GLU A 127 -15.19 3.00 -3.34
N PHE A 128 -13.93 2.64 -3.61
CA PHE A 128 -13.37 1.36 -3.19
C PHE A 128 -13.38 1.23 -1.65
N LEU A 129 -12.86 2.21 -0.91
CA LEU A 129 -12.89 2.23 0.56
C LEU A 129 -14.31 2.06 1.09
N LYS A 130 -15.29 2.76 0.50
CA LYS A 130 -16.69 2.66 0.92
C LYS A 130 -17.19 1.21 0.85
N THR A 131 -16.86 0.47 -0.21
CA THR A 131 -17.25 -0.93 -0.35
C THR A 131 -16.58 -1.84 0.69
N LEU A 132 -15.33 -1.58 1.06
CA LEU A 132 -14.66 -2.32 2.13
C LEU A 132 -15.30 -2.06 3.49
N GLU A 133 -15.64 -0.79 3.78
CA GLU A 133 -16.32 -0.43 5.02
C GLU A 133 -17.76 -0.97 5.09
N ASP A 134 -18.50 -0.97 3.97
CA ASP A 134 -19.82 -1.60 3.89
C ASP A 134 -19.72 -3.10 4.16
N GLY A 135 -18.70 -3.76 3.61
CA GLY A 135 -18.43 -5.18 3.84
C GLY A 135 -18.15 -5.53 5.30
N THR A 136 -17.40 -4.70 6.03
CA THR A 136 -17.16 -4.94 7.46
C THR A 136 -18.38 -4.63 8.32
N ARG A 137 -19.26 -3.71 7.90
CA ARG A 137 -20.54 -3.43 8.58
C ARG A 137 -21.59 -4.54 8.46
N LEU A 138 -21.38 -5.55 7.60
CA LEU A 138 -22.28 -6.70 7.48
C LEU A 138 -22.38 -7.53 8.77
N VAL A 139 -21.44 -7.36 9.68
CA VAL A 139 -21.44 -7.99 11.01
C VAL A 139 -21.30 -6.89 12.07
N PRO A 140 -22.22 -6.81 13.05
CA PRO A 140 -22.30 -5.67 13.97
C PRO A 140 -21.13 -5.59 14.98
N ASP A 141 -20.46 -6.71 15.25
CA ASP A 141 -19.35 -6.74 16.20
C ASP A 141 -18.30 -7.75 15.76
N LEU A 142 -17.28 -7.25 15.03
CA LEU A 142 -16.16 -8.10 14.62
C LEU A 142 -15.43 -8.68 15.83
N GLU A 143 -15.46 -8.00 16.99
CA GLU A 143 -14.68 -8.40 18.15
C GLU A 143 -15.22 -9.66 18.85
N LYS A 144 -16.49 -10.00 18.58
CA LYS A 144 -17.16 -11.19 19.13
C LYS A 144 -17.04 -12.44 18.26
N LEU A 145 -16.39 -12.34 17.09
CA LEU A 145 -16.26 -13.47 16.16
C LEU A 145 -15.13 -14.41 16.58
N GLU A 146 -15.45 -15.56 17.14
CA GLU A 146 -14.47 -16.53 17.66
C GLU A 146 -14.09 -17.61 16.63
N ARG A 147 -14.83 -17.72 15.52
CA ARG A 147 -14.58 -18.74 14.48
C ARG A 147 -14.52 -18.14 13.09
N VAL A 148 -13.65 -18.70 12.25
CA VAL A 148 -13.41 -18.26 10.85
C VAL A 148 -14.69 -18.28 10.00
N ASP A 149 -15.56 -19.29 10.17
CA ASP A 149 -16.80 -19.42 9.38
C ASP A 149 -17.76 -18.23 9.57
N GLN A 150 -17.68 -17.54 10.71
CA GLN A 150 -18.53 -16.39 11.00
C GLN A 150 -18.12 -15.15 10.20
N PHE A 151 -16.91 -15.12 9.63
CA PHE A 151 -16.42 -14.02 8.78
C PHE A 151 -16.85 -14.18 7.31
N LYS A 152 -17.53 -15.27 6.94
CA LYS A 152 -17.92 -15.59 5.55
C LYS A 152 -18.54 -14.41 4.79
N LYS A 153 -19.49 -13.70 5.41
CA LYS A 153 -20.15 -12.54 4.79
C LYS A 153 -19.16 -11.40 4.49
N ILE A 154 -18.25 -11.15 5.43
CA ILE A 154 -17.22 -10.11 5.28
C ILE A 154 -16.26 -10.52 4.17
N LEU A 155 -15.74 -11.75 4.19
CA LEU A 155 -14.79 -12.24 3.19
C LEU A 155 -15.36 -12.22 1.78
N PHE A 156 -16.62 -12.64 1.62
CA PHE A 156 -17.31 -12.58 0.33
C PHE A 156 -17.46 -11.14 -0.18
N SER A 157 -17.84 -10.21 0.71
CA SER A 157 -17.97 -8.79 0.37
C SER A 157 -16.64 -8.15 0.02
N LEU A 158 -15.58 -8.42 0.78
CA LEU A 158 -14.24 -7.90 0.54
C LEU A 158 -13.70 -8.41 -0.79
N GLY A 159 -13.69 -9.74 -1.01
CA GLY A 159 -13.26 -10.32 -2.28
C GLY A 159 -14.11 -9.83 -3.45
N GLY A 160 -15.43 -9.72 -3.27
CA GLY A 160 -16.34 -9.17 -4.27
C GLY A 160 -16.03 -7.72 -4.65
N SER A 161 -15.56 -6.92 -3.69
CA SER A 161 -15.12 -5.54 -3.94
C SER A 161 -13.87 -5.51 -4.84
N PHE A 162 -12.88 -6.36 -4.59
CA PHE A 162 -11.70 -6.46 -5.45
C PHE A 162 -12.06 -6.91 -6.88
N LEU A 163 -12.92 -7.92 -7.01
CA LEU A 163 -13.39 -8.39 -8.31
C LEU A 163 -14.18 -7.32 -9.08
N TYR A 164 -15.09 -6.62 -8.41
CA TYR A 164 -15.90 -5.55 -9.01
C TYR A 164 -15.01 -4.41 -9.55
N TYR A 165 -13.95 -4.06 -8.82
CA TYR A 165 -13.05 -2.97 -9.19
C TYR A 165 -11.79 -3.40 -9.93
N ALA A 166 -11.61 -4.68 -10.23
CA ALA A 166 -10.40 -5.23 -10.85
C ALA A 166 -9.97 -4.44 -12.11
N ASP A 167 -10.92 -4.08 -12.97
CA ASP A 167 -10.64 -3.29 -14.17
C ASP A 167 -10.24 -1.84 -13.86
N ARG A 168 -10.83 -1.23 -12.82
CA ARG A 168 -10.51 0.15 -12.40
C ARG A 168 -9.14 0.27 -11.76
N PHE A 169 -8.58 -0.80 -11.20
CA PHE A 169 -7.19 -0.82 -10.74
C PHE A 169 -6.17 -0.56 -11.86
N LYS A 170 -6.55 -0.64 -13.14
CA LYS A 170 -5.69 -0.21 -14.26
C LYS A 170 -5.32 1.27 -14.21
N ILE A 171 -6.02 2.09 -13.42
CA ILE A 171 -5.68 3.49 -13.16
C ILE A 171 -4.26 3.66 -12.59
N TYR A 172 -3.74 2.64 -11.88
CA TYR A 172 -2.37 2.64 -11.37
C TYR A 172 -1.31 2.57 -12.49
N SER A 173 -1.64 2.00 -13.65
CA SER A 173 -0.75 2.01 -14.82
C SER A 173 -0.59 3.42 -15.38
N ALA A 174 -1.70 4.15 -15.53
CA ALA A 174 -1.67 5.55 -15.95
C ALA A 174 -0.92 6.43 -14.94
N PHE A 175 -1.05 6.14 -13.64
CA PHE A 175 -0.29 6.80 -12.59
C PHE A 175 1.22 6.56 -12.74
N CYS A 176 1.65 5.30 -12.86
CA CYS A 176 3.06 4.97 -13.05
C CYS A 176 3.64 5.63 -14.31
N ALA A 177 2.89 5.64 -15.41
CA ALA A 177 3.32 6.25 -16.66
C ALA A 177 3.50 7.78 -16.55
N SER A 178 2.50 8.49 -15.99
CA SER A 178 2.56 9.95 -15.79
C SER A 178 3.67 10.35 -14.82
N HIS A 179 3.91 9.54 -13.79
CA HIS A 179 4.84 9.85 -12.72
C HIS A 179 6.30 9.47 -13.01
N THR A 180 6.61 8.90 -14.17
CA THR A 180 8.00 8.65 -14.61
C THR A 180 8.86 9.92 -14.66
N LYS A 181 8.25 11.08 -14.89
CA LYS A 181 8.93 12.38 -15.02
C LYS A 181 8.96 13.19 -13.72
N VAL A 182 8.21 12.78 -12.69
CA VAL A 182 8.12 13.46 -11.39
C VAL A 182 9.48 13.68 -10.72
N PRO A 183 10.41 12.71 -10.71
CA PRO A 183 11.74 12.93 -10.14
C PRO A 183 12.49 14.10 -10.79
N LYS A 184 12.36 14.29 -12.10
CA LYS A 184 12.96 15.42 -12.82
C LYS A 184 12.38 16.76 -12.37
N VAL A 185 11.08 16.81 -12.10
CA VAL A 185 10.41 18.02 -11.58
C VAL A 185 10.88 18.29 -10.14
N LEU A 186 10.97 17.26 -9.31
CA LEU A 186 11.41 17.40 -7.91
C LEU A 186 12.87 17.84 -7.77
N VAL A 187 13.76 17.50 -8.72
CA VAL A 187 15.14 18.02 -8.76
C VAL A 187 15.15 19.55 -8.81
N LYS A 188 14.16 20.21 -9.43
CA LYS A 188 14.10 21.68 -9.44
C LYS A 188 14.03 22.29 -8.05
N ALA A 189 13.50 21.59 -7.04
CA ALA A 189 13.52 22.08 -5.66
C ALA A 189 14.95 22.28 -5.11
N LYS A 190 15.98 21.72 -5.77
CA LYS A 190 17.39 21.95 -5.43
C LYS A 190 17.94 23.26 -6.02
N THR A 191 17.34 23.76 -7.10
CA THR A 191 17.83 24.93 -7.86
C THR A 191 16.90 26.14 -7.76
N ASP A 192 15.60 25.91 -7.61
CA ASP A 192 14.56 26.93 -7.56
C ASP A 192 14.20 27.22 -6.09
N ALA A 193 14.52 28.44 -5.64
CA ALA A 193 14.35 28.84 -4.25
C ALA A 193 12.87 28.98 -3.86
N ASP A 194 12.01 29.40 -4.78
CA ASP A 194 10.58 29.60 -4.52
C ASP A 194 9.88 28.24 -4.39
N PHE A 195 10.21 27.29 -5.26
CA PHE A 195 9.68 25.94 -5.16
C PHE A 195 10.18 25.24 -3.88
N LYS A 196 11.45 25.43 -3.53
CA LYS A 196 12.00 24.90 -2.27
C LYS A 196 11.28 25.48 -1.04
N ALA A 197 11.12 26.81 -0.99
CA ALA A 197 10.46 27.50 0.11
C ALA A 197 9.01 27.03 0.27
N PHE A 198 8.29 26.87 -0.86
CA PHE A 198 6.94 26.30 -0.87
C PHE A 198 6.90 24.90 -0.23
N LEU A 199 7.82 24.00 -0.62
CA LEU A 199 7.85 22.64 -0.06
C LEU A 199 8.14 22.62 1.44
N GLU A 200 9.06 23.49 1.90
CA GLU A 200 9.40 23.63 3.32
C GLU A 200 8.24 24.21 4.15
N GLU A 201 7.52 25.20 3.64
CA GLU A 201 6.34 25.79 4.28
C GLU A 201 5.24 24.74 4.52
N ARG A 202 5.05 23.83 3.56
CA ARG A 202 4.06 22.74 3.66
C ARG A 202 4.51 21.59 4.56
N ASN A 203 5.78 21.52 4.94
CA ASN A 203 6.33 20.53 5.85
C ASN A 203 7.15 21.19 6.99
N PRO A 204 6.50 21.96 7.88
CA PRO A 204 7.20 22.77 8.89
C PRO A 204 7.98 21.93 9.91
N LYS A 205 7.56 20.68 10.11
CA LYS A 205 8.25 19.73 11.01
C LYS A 205 9.40 18.99 10.33
N GLN A 206 9.66 19.27 9.04
CA GLN A 206 10.70 18.65 8.20
C GLN A 206 10.71 17.13 8.29
N GLN A 207 9.53 16.52 8.42
CA GLN A 207 9.41 15.08 8.53
C GLN A 207 9.51 14.45 7.14
N HIS A 208 10.41 13.50 6.97
CA HIS A 208 10.56 12.79 5.69
C HIS A 208 9.24 12.13 5.26
N SER A 209 8.48 11.56 6.20
CA SER A 209 7.16 10.95 5.96
C SER A 209 6.06 11.93 5.51
N SER A 210 6.34 13.23 5.53
CA SER A 210 5.41 14.29 5.15
C SER A 210 5.90 15.09 3.94
N THR A 211 6.98 14.71 3.25
CA THR A 211 7.43 15.39 2.04
C THR A 211 6.52 15.06 0.84
N LEU A 212 6.56 15.91 -0.19
CA LEU A 212 5.84 15.67 -1.44
C LEU A 212 6.22 14.31 -2.06
N GLU A 213 7.52 13.96 -2.05
CA GLU A 213 7.98 12.67 -2.58
C GLU A 213 7.39 11.48 -1.81
N SER A 214 7.34 11.60 -0.48
CA SER A 214 6.79 10.57 0.39
C SER A 214 5.30 10.31 0.14
N TYR A 215 4.54 11.34 -0.22
CA TYR A 215 3.14 11.16 -0.63
C TYR A 215 3.01 10.54 -2.03
N LEU A 216 3.84 10.96 -2.99
CA LEU A 216 3.77 10.50 -4.39
C LEU A 216 4.14 9.02 -4.57
N ILE A 217 4.89 8.41 -3.63
CA ILE A 217 5.20 6.98 -3.67
C ILE A 217 4.09 6.08 -3.10
N LYS A 218 3.15 6.63 -2.31
CA LYS A 218 2.12 5.84 -1.63
C LYS A 218 1.21 5.04 -2.57
N PRO A 219 0.77 5.55 -3.74
CA PRO A 219 -0.06 4.76 -4.65
C PRO A 219 0.60 3.46 -5.11
N ILE A 220 1.89 3.54 -5.46
CA ILE A 220 2.65 2.37 -5.89
C ILE A 220 2.89 1.42 -4.72
N GLN A 221 3.19 1.95 -3.53
CA GLN A 221 3.29 1.12 -2.34
C GLN A 221 1.98 0.42 -2.04
N ARG A 222 0.84 1.10 -2.17
CA ARG A 222 -0.48 0.57 -1.81
C ARG A 222 -0.90 -0.57 -2.74
N VAL A 223 -0.79 -0.39 -4.06
CA VAL A 223 -1.24 -1.41 -5.02
C VAL A 223 -0.49 -2.74 -4.83
N LEU A 224 0.77 -2.68 -4.39
CA LEU A 224 1.59 -3.86 -4.08
C LEU A 224 1.22 -4.55 -2.75
N LYS A 225 0.45 -3.89 -1.87
CA LYS A 225 0.02 -4.46 -0.59
C LYS A 225 -1.25 -5.30 -0.69
N TYR A 226 -2.17 -4.98 -1.61
CA TYR A 226 -3.44 -5.72 -1.73
C TYR A 226 -3.24 -7.24 -1.90
N PRO A 227 -2.34 -7.74 -2.75
CA PRO A 227 -2.17 -9.19 -2.92
C PRO A 227 -1.57 -9.86 -1.70
N LEU A 228 -0.81 -9.13 -0.87
CA LEU A 228 -0.26 -9.67 0.37
C LEU A 228 -1.37 -9.87 1.40
N LEU A 229 -2.23 -8.87 1.57
CA LEU A 229 -3.39 -8.92 2.46
C LEU A 229 -4.39 -9.99 2.00
N LEU A 230 -4.71 -10.04 0.71
CA LEU A 230 -5.60 -11.06 0.14
C LEU A 230 -5.06 -12.48 0.32
N ARG A 231 -3.74 -12.69 0.13
CA ARG A 231 -3.12 -13.99 0.38
C ARG A 231 -3.19 -14.41 1.84
N GLU A 232 -3.05 -13.46 2.76
CA GLU A 232 -3.15 -13.74 4.19
C GLU A 232 -4.59 -14.12 4.57
N LEU A 233 -5.60 -13.38 4.10
CA LEU A 233 -7.01 -13.75 4.22
C LEU A 233 -7.26 -15.16 3.67
N TYR A 234 -6.76 -15.44 2.46
CA TYR A 234 -6.90 -16.74 1.80
C TYR A 234 -6.28 -17.87 2.62
N SER A 235 -5.08 -17.68 3.18
CA SER A 235 -4.39 -18.72 3.96
C SER A 235 -5.07 -19.08 5.29
N LEU A 236 -5.95 -18.19 5.77
CA LEU A 236 -6.70 -18.36 7.02
C LEU A 236 -8.11 -18.93 6.80
N THR A 237 -8.49 -19.21 5.54
CA THR A 237 -9.76 -19.85 5.18
C THR A 237 -9.56 -21.34 4.93
N ASP A 238 -10.58 -22.13 5.26
CA ASP A 238 -10.59 -23.58 5.02
C ASP A 238 -10.53 -23.85 3.50
N PRO A 239 -9.56 -24.66 3.00
CA PRO A 239 -9.42 -24.96 1.58
C PRO A 239 -10.67 -25.49 0.86
N ASP A 240 -11.56 -26.14 1.61
CA ASP A 240 -12.81 -26.69 1.06
C ASP A 240 -13.99 -25.70 1.13
N SER A 241 -13.77 -24.48 1.64
CA SER A 241 -14.82 -23.47 1.83
C SER A 241 -15.05 -22.60 0.59
N GLU A 242 -16.29 -22.14 0.39
CA GLU A 242 -16.65 -21.25 -0.72
C GLU A 242 -15.87 -19.93 -0.68
N GLU A 243 -15.53 -19.45 0.52
CA GLU A 243 -14.75 -18.23 0.71
C GLU A 243 -13.33 -18.38 0.19
N HIS A 244 -12.73 -19.55 0.38
CA HIS A 244 -11.40 -19.87 -0.13
C HIS A 244 -11.35 -19.84 -1.66
N TYR A 245 -12.34 -20.43 -2.33
CA TYR A 245 -12.47 -20.35 -3.78
C TYR A 245 -12.72 -18.93 -4.28
N HIS A 246 -13.55 -18.16 -3.57
CA HIS A 246 -13.85 -16.77 -3.91
C HIS A 246 -12.60 -15.87 -3.82
N LEU A 247 -11.82 -16.01 -2.74
CA LEU A 247 -10.58 -15.25 -2.54
C LEU A 247 -9.49 -15.62 -3.55
N ASN A 248 -9.45 -16.87 -4.03
CA ASN A 248 -8.50 -17.29 -5.07
C ASN A 248 -8.78 -16.64 -6.44
N GLY A 249 -10.00 -16.16 -6.68
CA GLY A 249 -10.36 -15.43 -7.90
C GLY A 249 -10.02 -13.93 -7.88
N CYS A 250 -9.74 -13.38 -6.69
CA CYS A 250 -9.45 -11.97 -6.44
C CYS A 250 -7.96 -11.65 -6.62
#